data_AF-A0A1V4E7S1-F1
#
_entry.id   AF-A0A1V4E7S1-F1
#
_cell.length_a   1.000
_cell.length_b   1.000
_cell.length_c   1.000
_cell.angle_alpha   90.00
_cell.angle_beta   90.00
_cell.angle_gamma   90.00
#
_symmetry.space_group_name_H-M   'P 1'
#
loop_
_entity.id
_entity.type
_entity.pdbx_description
1 polymer ?
#
loop_
_entity_poly.entity_id
_entity_poly.type
_entity_poly.pdbx_seq_one_letter_code
_entity_poly.pdbx_strand_id
1 'polypeptide(L)'
;MRPVPFAAARRTSVRKALTRVGWAIDDLDTVEINEAFAAQALAFLQDLHLDRDGGAIALGHPLGCSGARILTTLPYRMNRTDARKGLATMCGVAVLVLHD
;
A
#
# COMPACT_ATOMS: atom_id res chain seq x y z
N MET A 1 13.88 -12.62 21.86
CA MET A 1 12.99 -12.23 20.73
C MET A 1 13.64 -11.06 20.01
N ARG A 2 14.12 -11.22 18.76
CA ARG A 2 14.76 -10.12 18.03
C ARG A 2 13.65 -9.19 17.50
N PRO A 3 13.66 -7.88 17.78
CA PRO A 3 12.63 -6.98 17.30
C PRO A 3 12.64 -6.99 15.77
N VAL A 4 11.47 -7.23 15.18
CA VAL A 4 11.30 -7.14 13.72
C VAL A 4 11.41 -5.66 13.37
N PRO A 5 12.29 -5.26 12.43
CA PRO A 5 12.37 -3.87 12.00
C PRO A 5 11.00 -3.39 11.57
N PHE A 6 10.59 -2.19 12.01
CA PHE A 6 9.26 -1.64 11.74
C PHE A 6 8.88 -1.66 10.25
N ALA A 7 9.86 -1.46 9.35
CA ALA A 7 9.68 -1.56 7.91
C ALA A 7 9.38 -3.00 7.41
N ALA A 8 9.93 -4.03 8.06
CA ALA A 8 9.77 -5.44 7.65
C ALA A 8 8.36 -6.00 7.92
N ALA A 9 7.62 -5.40 8.87
CA ALA A 9 6.24 -5.78 9.16
C ALA A 9 5.31 -5.55 7.95
N ARG A 10 5.44 -4.40 7.27
CA ARG A 10 4.65 -4.06 6.08
C ARG A 10 4.86 -5.05 4.94
N ARG A 11 6.13 -5.36 4.64
CA ARG A 11 6.53 -6.32 3.60
C ARG A 11 5.89 -7.69 3.83
N THR A 12 5.94 -8.16 5.07
CA THR A 12 5.40 -9.47 5.44
C THR A 12 3.89 -9.53 5.19
N SER A 13 3.15 -8.48 5.55
CA SER A 13 1.70 -8.46 5.40
C SER A 13 1.26 -8.35 3.94
N VAL A 14 1.95 -7.54 3.14
CA VAL A 14 1.66 -7.43 1.70
C VAL A 14 1.92 -8.75 0.98
N ARG A 15 3.08 -9.38 1.21
CA ARG A 15 3.37 -10.70 0.62
C ARG A 15 2.33 -11.74 1.04
N LYS A 16 1.96 -11.77 2.33
CA LYS A 16 0.92 -12.68 2.82
C LYS A 16 -0.44 -12.44 2.16
N ALA A 17 -0.84 -11.19 1.97
CA ALA A 17 -2.11 -10.85 1.32
C ALA A 17 -2.10 -11.29 -0.15
N LEU A 18 -1.04 -10.96 -0.90
CA LEU A 18 -0.87 -11.36 -2.30
C LEU A 18 -0.88 -12.88 -2.47
N THR A 19 -0.11 -13.60 -1.64
CA THR A 19 -0.08 -15.07 -1.67
C THR A 19 -1.45 -15.69 -1.40
N ARG A 20 -2.28 -15.09 -0.53
CA ARG A 20 -3.63 -15.61 -0.23
C ARG A 20 -4.59 -15.53 -1.41
N VAL A 21 -4.43 -14.53 -2.29
CA VAL A 21 -5.29 -14.35 -3.47
C VAL A 21 -4.62 -14.82 -4.77
N GLY A 22 -3.39 -15.34 -4.68
CA GLY A 22 -2.64 -15.82 -5.84
C GLY A 22 -2.17 -14.71 -6.79
N TRP A 23 -2.03 -13.48 -6.31
CA TRP A 23 -1.55 -12.35 -7.13
C TRP A 23 -0.04 -12.17 -6.98
N ALA A 24 0.62 -11.76 -8.06
CA ALA A 24 1.95 -11.20 -8.06
C ALA A 24 1.93 -9.70 -7.70
N ILE A 25 3.09 -9.14 -7.37
CA ILE A 25 3.22 -7.68 -7.21
C ILE A 25 2.95 -6.99 -8.54
N ASP A 26 3.43 -7.59 -9.64
CA ASP A 26 3.26 -7.07 -11.01
C ASP A 26 1.82 -7.16 -11.52
N ASP A 27 0.93 -7.86 -10.80
CA ASP A 27 -0.50 -7.85 -11.09
C ASP A 27 -1.21 -6.60 -10.54
N LEU A 28 -0.54 -5.78 -9.72
CA LEU A 28 -1.16 -4.60 -9.11
C LEU A 28 -1.06 -3.40 -10.06
N ASP A 29 -2.21 -2.81 -10.38
CA ASP A 29 -2.29 -1.63 -11.24
C ASP A 29 -2.02 -0.34 -10.46
N THR A 30 -2.31 -0.31 -9.16
CA THR A 30 -2.09 0.88 -8.32
C THR A 30 -1.85 0.50 -6.85
N VAL A 31 -1.02 1.30 -6.18
CA VAL A 31 -0.70 1.10 -4.75
C VAL A 31 -0.85 2.41 -3.98
N GLU A 32 -1.67 2.40 -2.93
CA GLU A 32 -1.80 3.48 -1.96
C GLU A 32 -1.10 3.10 -0.65
N ILE A 33 -0.12 3.91 -0.26
CA ILE A 33 0.69 3.67 0.92
C ILE A 33 0.40 4.77 1.95
N ASN A 34 0.14 4.38 3.20
CA ASN A 34 0.16 5.36 4.28
C ASN A 34 1.60 5.73 4.65
N GLU A 35 1.90 7.02 4.56
CA GLU A 35 3.20 7.61 4.79
C GLU A 35 3.29 8.22 6.17
N ALA A 36 3.27 7.37 7.20
CA ALA A 36 3.62 7.83 8.55
C ALA A 36 5.07 8.37 8.59
N PHE A 37 5.98 7.83 7.76
CA PHE A 37 7.36 8.27 7.61
C PHE A 37 7.84 8.06 6.16
N ALA A 38 8.31 9.12 5.49
CA ALA A 38 8.73 9.09 4.09
C ALA A 38 9.85 8.07 3.81
N ALA A 39 10.84 7.97 4.70
CA ALA A 39 11.94 7.01 4.58
C ALA A 39 11.44 5.54 4.55
N GLN A 40 10.38 5.24 5.29
CA GLN A 40 9.81 3.89 5.39
C GLN A 40 8.97 3.54 4.15
N ALA A 41 8.23 4.51 3.61
CA ALA A 41 7.51 4.34 2.35
C ALA A 41 8.48 4.13 1.19
N LEU A 42 9.56 4.93 1.14
CA LEU A 42 10.57 4.81 0.09
C LEU A 42 11.31 3.46 0.13
N ALA A 43 11.78 3.03 1.30
CA ALA A 43 12.45 1.74 1.44
C ALA A 43 11.55 0.59 0.96
N PHE A 44 10.25 0.65 1.30
CA PHE A 44 9.28 -0.35 0.88
C PHE A 44 9.00 -0.35 -0.63
N LEU A 45 8.88 0.83 -1.24
CA LEU A 45 8.71 0.95 -2.70
C LEU A 45 9.92 0.40 -3.45
N GLN A 46 11.13 0.73 -2.99
CA GLN A 46 12.38 0.20 -3.54
C GLN A 46 12.46 -1.33 -3.42
N ASP A 47 12.08 -1.87 -2.26
CA ASP A 47 12.11 -3.32 -2.00
C ASP A 47 11.15 -4.13 -2.87
N LEU A 48 10.04 -3.52 -3.31
CA LEU A 48 9.03 -4.18 -4.13
C LEU A 48 9.13 -3.80 -5.62
N HIS A 49 10.14 -3.02 -6.01
CA HIS A 49 10.31 -2.51 -7.37
C HIS A 49 9.07 -1.79 -7.92
N LEU A 50 8.30 -1.14 -7.05
CA LEU A 50 7.11 -0.40 -7.44
C LEU A 50 7.49 1.01 -7.88
N ASP A 51 6.99 1.44 -9.04
CA ASP A 51 7.25 2.78 -9.55
C ASP A 51 6.46 3.84 -8.74
N ARG A 52 7.01 5.05 -8.66
CA ARG A 52 6.49 6.13 -7.80
C ARG A 52 5.32 6.86 -8.45
N ASP A 53 4.19 6.20 -8.64
CA ASP A 53 2.95 6.91 -8.99
C ASP A 53 2.33 7.50 -7.72
N GLY A 54 2.48 8.82 -7.57
CA GLY A 54 2.34 9.55 -6.31
C GLY A 54 1.08 9.24 -5.49
N GLY A 55 1.30 8.90 -4.22
CA GLY A 55 0.30 8.79 -3.16
C GLY A 55 0.81 9.43 -1.86
N ALA A 56 -0.14 9.87 -1.02
CA ALA A 56 -0.01 10.47 0.33
C ALA A 56 0.94 11.67 0.57
N ILE A 57 2.10 11.83 -0.12
CA ILE A 57 3.01 12.97 0.07
C ILE A 57 2.28 14.29 -0.18
N ALA A 58 1.34 14.28 -1.14
CA ALA A 58 0.59 15.47 -1.56
C ALA A 58 -0.56 15.89 -0.62
N LEU A 59 -0.97 15.08 0.38
CA LEU A 59 -2.26 15.26 1.07
C LEU A 59 -2.21 15.34 2.60
N GLY A 60 -1.05 15.13 3.25
CA GLY A 60 -0.93 15.26 4.71
C GLY A 60 -1.54 14.10 5.53
N HIS A 61 -1.19 14.05 6.83
CA HIS A 61 -1.33 12.85 7.67
C HIS A 61 -2.10 13.09 9.00
N PRO A 62 -3.42 12.83 9.04
CA PRO A 62 -4.12 12.62 10.31
C PRO A 62 -3.94 11.17 10.77
N LEU A 63 -3.12 10.97 11.82
CA LEU A 63 -2.71 9.67 12.40
C LEU A 63 -3.87 8.69 12.67
N GLY A 64 -5.05 9.19 13.05
CA GLY A 64 -6.23 8.36 13.38
C GLY A 64 -7.20 8.07 12.22
N CYS A 65 -7.13 8.82 11.11
CA CYS A 65 -8.05 8.71 9.98
C CYS A 65 -7.38 8.14 8.71
N SER A 66 -6.08 7.89 8.77
CA SER A 66 -5.27 7.51 7.61
C SER A 66 -5.72 6.18 6.98
N GLY A 67 -6.17 5.20 7.78
CA GLY A 67 -6.70 3.93 7.26
C GLY A 67 -7.98 4.11 6.46
N ALA A 68 -8.95 4.85 7.00
CA ALA A 68 -10.18 5.20 6.30
C ALA A 68 -9.88 6.02 5.04
N ARG A 69 -8.97 7.00 5.13
CA ARG A 69 -8.56 7.82 3.99
C ARG A 69 -8.01 6.98 2.84
N ILE A 70 -6.99 6.14 3.07
CA ILE A 70 -6.37 5.35 1.99
C ILE A 70 -7.34 4.33 1.37
N LEU A 71 -8.24 3.76 2.19
CA LEU A 71 -9.25 2.82 1.70
C LEU A 71 -10.38 3.50 0.94
N THR A 72 -10.63 4.78 1.20
CA THR A 72 -11.59 5.58 0.43
C THR A 72 -10.94 6.15 -0.84
N THR A 73 -9.70 6.65 -0.79
CA THR A 73 -9.03 7.25 -1.95
C THR A 73 -8.67 6.22 -3.02
N LEU A 74 -8.31 5.00 -2.62
CA LEU A 74 -7.93 3.94 -3.54
C LEU A 74 -9.02 3.59 -4.57
N PRO A 75 -10.29 3.29 -4.18
CA PRO A 75 -11.38 3.07 -5.14
C PRO A 75 -11.62 4.25 -6.09
N TYR A 76 -11.60 5.50 -5.58
CA TYR A 76 -11.77 6.68 -6.43
C TYR A 76 -10.64 6.84 -7.45
N ARG A 77 -9.40 6.54 -7.06
CA ARG A 77 -8.25 6.51 -7.97
C ARG A 77 -8.44 5.40 -9.00
N MET A 78 -8.77 4.19 -8.55
CA MET A 78 -8.97 3.04 -9.43
C MET A 78 -10.02 3.31 -10.50
N ASN A 79 -11.16 3.89 -10.12
CA ASN A 79 -12.20 4.28 -11.06
C ASN A 79 -11.76 5.39 -12.03
N ARG A 80 -10.88 6.31 -11.60
CA ARG A 80 -10.35 7.38 -12.48
C ARG A 80 -9.31 6.88 -13.48
N THR A 81 -8.60 5.80 -13.16
CA THR A 81 -7.50 5.26 -13.99
C THR A 81 -7.85 3.93 -14.65
N ASP A 82 -9.11 3.49 -14.52
CA ASP A 82 -9.58 2.17 -14.99
C ASP A 82 -8.72 1.00 -14.45
N ALA A 83 -8.20 1.16 -13.22
CA ALA A 83 -7.36 0.16 -12.57
C ALA A 83 -8.22 -0.91 -11.92
N ARG A 84 -7.85 -2.18 -12.11
CA ARG A 84 -8.63 -3.35 -11.69
C ARG A 84 -8.15 -3.90 -10.35
N LYS A 85 -6.84 -3.90 -10.09
CA LYS A 85 -6.23 -4.47 -8.90
C LYS A 85 -5.45 -3.41 -8.13
N GLY A 86 -5.89 -3.14 -6.89
CA GLY A 86 -5.31 -2.12 -6.02
C GLY A 86 -4.79 -2.69 -4.71
N LEU A 87 -3.75 -2.06 -4.16
CA LEU A 87 -3.23 -2.37 -2.82
C LEU A 87 -3.25 -1.12 -1.94
N ALA A 88 -3.92 -1.18 -0.79
CA ALA A 88 -3.76 -0.20 0.29
C ALA A 88 -2.92 -0.82 1.43
N THR A 89 -1.87 -0.13 1.91
CA THR A 89 -1.03 -0.67 2.99
C THR A 89 -0.54 0.37 4.01
N MET A 90 -0.51 -0.04 5.28
CA MET A 90 -0.03 0.76 6.42
C MET A 90 0.60 -0.16 7.47
N CYS A 91 1.77 0.17 8.01
CA CYS A 91 2.37 -0.38 9.25
C CYS A 91 1.97 -1.84 9.63
N GLY A 92 2.16 -2.80 8.73
CA GLY A 92 1.85 -4.22 8.97
C GLY A 92 0.42 -4.67 8.59
N VAL A 93 -0.37 -3.82 7.96
CA VAL A 93 -1.69 -4.11 7.38
C VAL A 93 -1.61 -3.96 5.87
N ALA A 94 -2.26 -4.87 5.14
CA ALA A 94 -2.39 -4.84 3.70
C ALA A 94 -3.83 -5.21 3.33
N VAL A 95 -4.44 -4.41 2.44
CA VAL A 95 -5.79 -4.61 1.91
C VAL A 95 -5.70 -4.62 0.40
N LEU A 96 -6.19 -5.69 -0.21
CA LEU A 96 -6.28 -5.83 -1.66
C LEU A 96 -7.69 -5.47 -2.09
N VAL A 97 -7.81 -4.68 -3.15
CA VAL A 97 -9.06 -4.23 -3.73
C VAL A 97 -9.12 -4.74 -5.17
N LEU A 98 -10.23 -5.36 -5.53
CA LEU A 98 -10.58 -5.68 -6.90
C LEU A 98 -11.71 -4.75 -7.31
N HIS A 99 -11.52 -4.04 -8.42
CA HIS A 99 -12.51 -3.20 -9.07
C HIS A 99 -12.88 -3.84 -10.41
N ASP A 100 -14.17 -3.81 -10.75
CA ASP A 100 -14.69 -4.32 -12.02
C ASP A 100 -14.45 -3.36 -13.19
#